data_AF-A0A7M3BU63-F1
#
_entry.id   AF-A0A7M3BU63-F1
#
_cell.length_a   1.000
_cell.length_b   1.000
_cell.length_c   1.000
_cell.angle_alpha   90.00
_cell.angle_beta   90.00
_cell.angle_gamma   90.00
#
_symmetry.space_group_name_H-M   'P 1'
#
loop_
_entity.id
_entity.type
_entity.pdbx_description
1 polymer ?
#
loop_
_entity_poly.entity_id
_entity_poly.type
_entity_poly.pdbx_seq_one_letter_code
_entity_poly.pdbx_strand_id
1 'polypeptide(L)' 'MVSHAQTHRLESGGLIDRSAPLNFRFDGKTFAGFQGDTLASALIANGVK' A
#
# COMPACT_ATOMS: atom_id res chain seq x y z
N MET A 1 -4.47 1.00 -17.88
CA MET A 1 -4.41 1.45 -16.47
C MET A 1 -4.77 0.26 -15.59
N VAL A 2 -3.78 -0.53 -15.16
CA VAL A 2 -4.03 -1.68 -14.29
C VAL A 2 -3.52 -1.32 -12.91
N SER A 3 -4.44 -0.90 -12.04
CA SER A 3 -4.22 -0.86 -10.60
C SER A 3 -3.92 -2.30 -10.17
N HIS A 4 -2.66 -2.62 -9.92
CA HIS A 4 -2.36 -3.84 -9.20
C HIS A 4 -2.86 -3.59 -7.77
N ALA A 5 -4.07 -4.07 -7.50
CA ALA A 5 -4.63 -4.11 -6.15
C ALA A 5 -3.54 -4.66 -5.22
N GLN A 6 -3.43 -4.11 -4.00
CA GLN A 6 -2.42 -4.51 -3.01
C GLN A 6 -2.42 -6.05 -2.82
N THR A 7 -1.67 -6.80 -3.63
CA THR A 7 -1.87 -8.24 -3.85
C THR A 7 -1.54 -9.06 -2.61
N HIS A 8 -0.73 -8.49 -1.72
CA HIS A 8 -0.32 -9.11 -0.47
C HIS A 8 -1.01 -8.47 0.75
N ARG A 9 -1.93 -7.51 0.55
CA ARG A 9 -2.67 -6.93 1.66
C ARG A 9 -3.88 -7.78 2.00
N LEU A 10 -4.00 -8.10 3.28
CA LEU A 10 -5.18 -8.76 3.84
C LEU A 10 -6.38 -7.81 3.79
N GLU A 11 -7.57 -8.36 3.55
CA GLU A 11 -8.83 -7.60 3.50
C GLU A 11 -9.10 -6.84 4.81
N SER A 12 -8.73 -7.42 5.96
CA SER A 12 -8.92 -6.84 7.30
C SER A 12 -7.69 -6.97 8.19
N GLY A 13 -7.69 -6.29 9.34
CA GLY A 13 -6.57 -6.26 10.30
C GLY A 13 -5.55 -5.14 10.07
N GLY A 14 -4.47 -5.13 10.85
CA GLY A 14 -3.45 -4.07 10.80
C GLY A 14 -3.92 -2.71 11.38
N LEU A 15 -2.96 -1.84 11.68
CA LEU A 15 -3.20 -0.51 12.25
C LEU A 15 -3.16 0.56 11.15
N ILE A 16 -4.10 0.45 10.21
CA ILE A 16 -4.24 1.38 9.08
C ILE A 16 -5.68 1.87 8.99
N ASP A 17 -5.87 3.07 8.46
CA ASP A 17 -7.15 3.61 8.09
C ASP A 17 -7.45 3.35 6.61
N ARG A 18 -8.29 2.36 6.34
CA ARG A 18 -8.69 1.97 4.98
C ARG A 18 -9.63 2.98 4.30
N SER A 19 -10.18 3.94 5.05
CA SER A 19 -11.00 5.02 4.50
C SER A 19 -10.16 6.19 3.97
N ALA A 20 -8.87 6.23 4.30
CA ALA A 20 -7.92 7.27 3.92
C ALA A 20 -6.81 6.71 2.99
N PRO A 21 -7.09 6.48 1.69
CA PRO A 21 -6.09 6.01 0.74
C PRO A 21 -5.03 7.08 0.46
N LEU A 22 -3.78 6.65 0.31
CA LEU A 22 -2.65 7.50 -0.02
C LEU A 22 -1.93 6.97 -1.26
N ASN A 23 -1.42 7.89 -2.09
CA ASN A 23 -0.48 7.57 -3.16
C ASN A 23 0.89 8.13 -2.81
N PHE A 24 1.94 7.35 -3.02
CA PHE A 24 3.32 7.78 -2.78
C PHE A 24 4.24 7.29 -3.89
N ARG A 25 5.41 7.92 -4.00
CA ARG A 25 6.45 7.53 -4.97
C ARG A 25 7.68 6.99 -4.24
N PHE A 26 8.15 5.82 -4.66
CA PHE A 26 9.36 5.20 -4.17
C PHE A 26 10.13 4.61 -5.36
N ASP A 27 11.44 4.85 -5.43
CA ASP A 27 12.30 4.37 -6.53
C ASP A 27 11.71 4.65 -7.93
N GLY A 28 11.20 5.87 -8.12
CA GLY A 28 10.59 6.30 -9.38
C GLY A 28 9.22 5.68 -9.73
N LYS A 29 8.71 4.74 -8.92
CA LYS A 29 7.42 4.06 -9.12
C LYS A 29 6.35 4.60 -8.16
N THR A 30 5.12 4.71 -8.64
CA THR A 30 3.97 5.09 -7.82
C THR A 30 3.35 3.86 -7.18
N PHE A 31 3.07 3.95 -5.89
CA PHE A 31 2.45 2.91 -5.09
C PHE A 31 1.24 3.48 -4.33
N ALA A 32 0.33 2.59 -3.98
CA ALA A 32 -0.81 2.89 -3.11
C ALA A 32 -0.53 2.42 -1.67
N GLY A 33 -1.11 3.11 -0.71
CA GLY A 33 -1.11 2.73 0.70
C GLY A 33 -2.31 3.34 1.41
N PHE A 34 -2.32 3.23 2.73
CA PHE A 34 -3.35 3.80 3.60
C PHE A 34 -2.71 4.63 4.70
N GLN A 35 -3.44 5.60 5.24
CA GLN A 35 -2.98 6.31 6.42
C GLN A 35 -2.68 5.32 7.55
N GLY A 36 -1.53 5.49 8.21
CA GLY A 36 -1.00 4.56 9.22
C GLY A 36 -0.03 3.50 8.66
N ASP A 37 0.06 3.35 7.33
CA ASP A 37 1.15 2.57 6.76
C ASP A 37 2.52 3.20 7.06
N THR A 38 3.50 2.33 7.27
CA THR A 38 4.92 2.66 7.08
C THR A 38 5.29 2.46 5.62
N LEU A 39 6.43 3.00 5.18
CA LEU A 39 6.94 2.73 3.84
C LEU A 39 7.09 1.22 3.57
N ALA A 40 7.64 0.47 4.53
CA ALA A 40 7.86 -0.98 4.38
C ALA A 40 6.55 -1.76 4.29
N SER A 41 5.56 -1.50 5.16
CA SER A 41 4.27 -2.19 5.13
C SER A 41 3.51 -1.94 3.83
N ALA A 42 3.55 -0.70 3.33
CA ALA A 42 2.97 -0.35 2.05
C ALA A 42 3.67 -1.10 0.89
N LEU A 43 5.00 -1.12 0.85
CA LEU A 43 5.73 -1.83 -0.20
C LEU A 43 5.45 -3.34 -0.23
N ILE A 44 5.44 -4.00 0.94
CA ILE A 44 5.10 -5.42 1.05
C ILE A 44 3.68 -5.68 0.52
N ALA A 45 2.73 -4.84 0.91
CA ALA A 45 1.35 -4.93 0.44
C ALA A 45 1.20 -4.73 -1.08
N ASN A 46 2.10 -3.96 -1.70
CA ASN A 46 2.22 -3.80 -3.16
C ASN A 46 3.00 -4.94 -3.84
N GLY A 47 3.43 -5.96 -3.11
CA GLY A 47 4.15 -7.10 -3.69
C GLY A 47 5.68 -6.93 -3.77
N VAL A 48 6.24 -5.89 -3.16
CA VAL A 48 7.69 -5.64 -3.15
C VAL A 48 8.35 -6.39 -1.98
N LYS A 49 9.50 -7.02 -2.23
CA LYS A 49 10.34 -7.74 -1.24
C LYS A 49 11.65 -7.01 -1.01
#